data_AF-A0A523Y5Y4-F1
#
_entry.id   AF-A0A523Y5Y4-F1
#
_cell.length_a   1.000
_cell.length_b   1.000
_cell.length_c   1.000
_cell.angle_alpha   90.00
_cell.angle_beta   90.00
_cell.angle_gamma   90.00
#
_symmetry.space_group_name_H-M   'P 1'
#
loop_
_entity.id
_entity.type
_entity.pdbx_description
1 polymer ?
#
loop_
_entity_poly.entity_id
_entity_poly.type
_entity_poly.pdbx_seq_one_letter_code
_entity_poly.pdbx_strand_id
1 'polypeptide(L)'
;MEEEIRKKAIERYIQGECPKSNYTDLNRSKKWFSKWLRHYQMGHKDWYKDRPKGSHASPSRISQIDRKRIIATRKRLESKSFAQIGTSATMGIIQIRSSSPL
;
A
#
# COMPACT_ATOMS: atom_id res chain seq x y z
N MET A 1 17.50 -16.39 -3.62
CA MET A 1 16.15 -15.95 -3.19
C MET A 1 16.04 -16.22 -1.70
N GLU A 2 15.63 -15.25 -0.87
CA GLU A 2 15.74 -15.36 0.60
C GLU A 2 14.89 -16.50 1.20
N GLU A 3 13.78 -16.85 0.53
CA GLU A 3 12.90 -17.96 0.88
C GLU A 3 13.60 -19.32 0.88
N GLU A 4 14.51 -19.54 -0.07
CA GLU A 4 15.25 -20.80 -0.20
C GLU A 4 16.21 -21.01 0.97
N ILE A 5 16.80 -19.93 1.48
CA ILE A 5 17.66 -19.97 2.69
C ILE A 5 16.82 -20.37 3.91
N ARG A 6 15.57 -19.89 4.01
CA ARG A 6 14.65 -20.22 5.11
C ARG A 6 14.27 -21.69 5.06
N LYS A 7 13.90 -22.21 3.88
CA LYS A 7 13.59 -23.64 3.67
C LYS A 7 14.78 -24.52 4.03
N LYS A 8 15.96 -24.22 3.48
CA LYS A 8 17.20 -24.96 3.74
C LYS A 8 17.56 -24.98 5.23
N ALA A 9 17.39 -23.86 5.93
CA ALA A 9 17.65 -23.79 7.36
C ALA A 9 16.72 -24.73 8.17
N ILE A 10 15.42 -24.78 7.84
CA ILE A 10 14.50 -25.68 8.54
C ILE A 10 14.71 -27.15 8.13
N GLU A 11 15.03 -27.42 6.87
CA GLU A 11 15.33 -28.77 6.39
C GLU A 11 16.53 -29.39 7.12
N ARG A 12 17.63 -28.64 7.25
CA ARG A 12 18.81 -29.04 8.05
C ARG A 12 18.46 -29.29 9.52
N TYR A 13 17.56 -28.49 10.08
CA TYR A 13 17.08 -28.70 11.45
C TYR A 13 16.26 -30.00 11.59
N ILE A 14 15.41 -30.31 10.60
CA ILE A 14 14.65 -31.58 10.56
C ILE A 14 15.57 -32.78 10.40
N GLN A 15 16.67 -32.63 9.66
CA GLN A 15 17.73 -33.64 9.50
C GLN A 15 18.57 -33.86 10.78
N GLY A 16 18.32 -33.10 11.85
CA GLY A 16 19.02 -33.25 13.12
C GLY A 16 20.34 -32.50 13.22
N GLU A 17 20.66 -31.61 12.27
CA GLU A 17 21.84 -30.76 12.39
C GLU A 17 21.74 -29.81 13.59
N CYS A 18 22.89 -29.50 14.18
CA CYS A 18 22.96 -28.56 15.28
C CYS A 18 22.44 -27.18 14.83
N PRO A 19 21.45 -26.58 15.54
CA PRO A 19 20.91 -25.27 15.16
C PRO A 19 21.98 -24.19 15.05
N LYS A 20 23.03 -24.29 15.88
CA LYS A 20 24.14 -23.32 15.91
C LYS A 20 24.98 -23.33 14.64
N SER A 21 25.34 -24.49 14.10
CA SER A 21 26.09 -24.55 12.84
C SER A 21 25.23 -24.03 11.71
N ASN A 22 23.97 -24.44 11.66
CA ASN A 22 23.04 -24.11 10.59
C ASN A 22 22.88 -22.59 10.34
N TYR A 23 22.58 -21.79 11.38
CA TYR A 23 22.48 -20.34 11.17
C TYR A 23 23.84 -19.65 10.98
N THR A 24 24.92 -20.21 11.52
CA THR A 24 26.27 -19.64 11.39
C THR A 24 26.80 -19.84 9.98
N ASP A 25 26.62 -21.03 9.40
CA ASP A 25 27.00 -21.36 8.02
C ASP A 25 26.21 -20.55 6.99
N LEU A 26 24.96 -20.24 7.30
CA LEU A 26 24.10 -19.39 6.48
C LEU A 26 24.34 -17.88 6.69
N ASN A 27 25.30 -17.52 7.54
CA ASN A 27 25.63 -16.14 7.92
C ASN A 27 24.39 -15.36 8.45
N ARG A 28 23.57 -16.03 9.27
CA ARG A 28 22.34 -15.49 9.88
C ARG A 28 22.41 -15.50 11.39
N SER A 29 21.60 -14.62 12.00
CA SER A 29 21.52 -14.53 13.46
C SER A 29 20.65 -15.62 14.07
N LYS A 30 20.94 -15.99 15.32
CA LYS A 30 20.07 -16.88 16.13
C LYS A 30 18.61 -16.41 16.12
N LYS A 31 18.38 -15.08 16.26
CA LYS A 31 17.04 -14.48 16.24
C LYS A 31 16.32 -14.73 14.91
N TRP A 32 17.03 -14.64 13.78
CA TRP A 32 16.48 -14.94 12.46
C TRP A 32 16.04 -16.40 12.37
N PHE A 33 16.87 -17.34 12.83
CA PHE A 33 16.53 -18.77 12.81
C PHE A 33 15.32 -19.08 13.71
N SER A 34 15.32 -18.61 14.96
CA SER A 34 14.19 -18.80 15.89
C SER A 34 12.88 -18.25 15.36
N LYS A 35 12.90 -17.11 14.64
CA LYS A 35 11.70 -16.54 13.99
C LYS A 35 11.09 -17.54 13.00
N TRP A 36 11.90 -18.07 12.09
CA TRP A 36 11.41 -18.98 11.05
C TRP A 36 11.06 -20.36 11.60
N LEU A 37 11.80 -20.86 12.60
CA LEU A 37 11.45 -22.09 13.30
C LEU A 37 10.07 -21.99 13.96
N ARG A 38 9.78 -20.87 14.62
CA ARG A 38 8.45 -20.62 15.19
C ARG A 38 7.37 -20.62 14.11
N HIS A 39 7.62 -19.98 12.97
CA HIS A 39 6.66 -19.97 11.85
C HIS A 39 6.40 -21.36 11.27
N TYR A 40 7.44 -22.19 11.18
CA TYR A 40 7.33 -23.60 10.77
C TYR A 40 6.49 -24.41 11.78
N GLN A 41 6.78 -24.29 13.08
CA GLN A 41 6.04 -24.97 14.15
C GLN A 41 4.56 -24.58 14.24
N MET A 42 4.20 -23.37 13.79
CA MET A 42 2.80 -22.93 13.72
C MET A 42 2.01 -23.57 12.56
N GLY A 43 2.64 -24.38 11.69
CA GLY A 43 1.95 -25.14 10.65
C GLY A 43 1.42 -24.32 9.47
N HIS A 44 1.88 -23.08 9.29
CA HIS A 44 1.47 -22.27 8.13
C HIS A 44 2.08 -22.83 6.83
N LYS A 45 1.25 -23.08 5.80
CA LYS A 45 1.70 -23.60 4.49
C LYS A 45 2.74 -22.71 3.79
N ASP A 46 2.66 -21.40 4.01
CA ASP A 46 3.54 -20.37 3.43
C ASP A 46 4.50 -19.77 4.47
N TRP A 47 4.91 -20.55 5.47
CA TRP A 47 5.75 -20.07 6.59
C TRP A 47 7.07 -19.43 6.16
N TYR A 48 7.60 -19.76 4.97
CA TYR A 48 8.86 -19.27 4.42
C TYR A 48 8.71 -17.95 3.65
N LYS A 49 7.48 -17.56 3.28
CA LYS A 49 7.21 -16.32 2.55
C LYS A 49 7.21 -15.14 3.50
N ASP A 50 7.65 -13.99 3.01
CA ASP A 50 7.46 -12.75 3.76
C ASP A 50 5.98 -12.41 3.82
N ARG A 51 5.47 -12.24 5.04
CA ARG A 51 4.16 -11.62 5.22
C ARG A 51 4.31 -10.12 5.02
N PRO A 52 3.39 -9.47 4.27
CA PRO A 52 3.40 -8.03 4.16
C PRO A 52 3.32 -7.43 5.56
N LYS A 53 4.38 -6.71 5.96
CA LYS A 53 4.52 -6.07 7.29
C LYS A 53 3.68 -4.78 7.40
N GLY A 54 2.62 -4.68 6.61
CA GLY A 54 1.78 -3.49 6.51
C GLY A 54 0.52 -3.65 7.36
N SER A 55 0.09 -2.56 7.98
CA SER A 55 -1.29 -2.46 8.42
C SER A 55 -2.18 -2.49 7.17
N HIS A 56 -2.89 -3.60 6.96
CA HIS A 56 -3.88 -3.68 5.89
C HIS A 56 -5.02 -2.67 6.10
N ALA A 57 -5.14 -2.10 7.30
CA ALA A 57 -6.08 -1.05 7.64
C ALA A 57 -5.32 0.21 8.04
N SER A 58 -5.49 1.28 7.25
CA SER A 58 -5.27 2.63 7.77
C SER A 58 -6.56 3.04 8.48
N PRO A 59 -6.53 3.50 9.74
CA PRO A 59 -7.73 3.95 10.45
C PRO A 59 -8.44 5.11 9.73
N SER A 60 -7.72 5.88 8.91
CA SER A 60 -8.28 6.96 8.08
C SER A 60 -8.66 6.52 6.65
N ARG A 61 -8.74 5.22 6.38
CA ARG A 61 -9.05 4.73 5.04
C ARG A 61 -10.52 5.04 4.69
N ILE A 62 -10.70 6.00 3.80
CA ILE A 62 -11.98 6.28 3.15
C ILE A 62 -12.53 5.01 2.50
N SER A 63 -13.82 4.73 2.74
CA SER A 63 -14.53 3.57 2.20
C SER A 63 -14.43 3.54 0.67
N GLN A 64 -14.44 2.33 0.08
CA GLN A 64 -14.35 2.19 -1.37
C GLN A 64 -15.54 2.84 -2.09
N ILE A 65 -16.70 2.88 -1.44
CA ILE A 65 -17.92 3.53 -1.94
C ILE A 65 -17.71 5.05 -2.00
N ASP A 66 -17.17 5.65 -0.94
CA ASP A 66 -16.95 7.10 -0.90
C ASP A 66 -15.86 7.53 -1.88
N ARG A 67 -14.80 6.72 -2.06
CA ARG A 67 -13.81 6.96 -3.12
C ARG A 67 -14.46 7.01 -4.51
N LYS A 68 -15.35 6.06 -4.82
CA LYS A 68 -16.08 6.05 -6.09
C LYS A 68 -16.96 7.29 -6.24
N ARG A 69 -17.67 7.69 -5.18
CA ARG A 69 -18.50 8.91 -5.16
C ARG A 69 -17.68 10.18 -5.41
N ILE A 70 -16.52 10.32 -4.76
CA ILE A 70 -15.62 11.46 -4.94
C ILE A 70 -15.12 11.52 -6.39
N ILE A 71 -14.68 10.39 -6.95
CA ILE A 71 -14.20 10.32 -8.35
C ILE A 71 -15.32 10.68 -9.32
N ALA A 72 -16.52 10.11 -9.14
CA ALA A 72 -17.68 10.41 -9.99
C ALA A 72 -18.05 11.90 -9.91
N THR A 73 -17.99 12.48 -8.71
CA THR A 73 -18.28 13.90 -8.50
C THR A 73 -17.23 14.79 -9.17
N ARG A 74 -15.94 14.48 -9.05
CA ARG A 74 -14.87 15.20 -9.75
C ARG A 74 -15.06 15.18 -11.26
N LYS A 75 -15.23 14.00 -11.85
CA LYS A 75 -15.47 13.87 -13.29
C LYS A 75 -16.68 14.66 -13.77
N ARG A 76 -17.77 14.65 -12.99
CA ARG A 76 -19.00 15.41 -13.31
C ARG A 76 -18.80 16.93 -13.23
N LEU A 77 -17.94 17.40 -12.32
CA LEU A 77 -17.63 18.83 -12.19
C LEU A 77 -16.64 19.28 -13.29
N GLU A 78 -15.64 18.46 -13.59
CA GLU A 78 -14.70 18.69 -14.70
C GLU A 78 -15.41 18.74 -16.06
N SER A 79 -16.44 17.90 -16.26
CA SER A 79 -17.22 17.90 -17.50
C SER A 79 -18.17 19.10 -17.64
N LYS A 80 -18.29 19.96 -16.62
CA LYS A 80 -19.14 21.17 -16.65
C LYS A 80 -18.27 22.40 -16.82
N SER A 81 -18.32 23.01 -18.00
CA SER A 81 -17.57 24.23 -18.37
C SER A 81 -17.76 25.44 -17.43
N PHE A 82 -18.76 25.43 -16.54
CA PHE A 82 -19.15 26.57 -15.70
C PHE A 82 -18.91 26.38 -14.20
N ALA A 83 -18.39 25.23 -13.75
CA ALA A 83 -18.23 24.96 -12.32
C ALA A 83 -16.88 25.44 -11.73
N GLN A 84 -15.95 25.87 -12.59
CA GLN A 84 -14.66 26.43 -12.20
C GLN A 84 -14.59 27.94 -12.49
N ILE A 85 -15.69 28.63 -12.22
CA ILE A 85 -15.69 30.09 -12.16
C ILE A 85 -15.50 30.43 -10.69
N GLY A 86 -14.23 30.55 -10.30
CA GLY A 86 -13.88 31.31 -9.09
C GLY A 86 -14.43 32.73 -9.20
N THR A 87 -14.27 33.51 -8.15
CA THR A 87 -14.75 34.89 -7.90
C THR A 87 -14.54 35.96 -9.00
N SER A 88 -14.07 35.58 -10.20
CA SER A 88 -13.78 36.45 -11.34
C SER A 88 -15.00 36.80 -12.23
N ALA A 89 -16.18 36.20 -12.05
CA ALA A 89 -17.35 36.50 -12.91
C ALA A 89 -18.13 37.77 -12.55
N THR A 90 -17.87 38.41 -11.40
CA THR A 90 -18.52 39.69 -11.06
C THR A 90 -17.88 40.90 -11.76
N MET A 91 -16.71 40.76 -12.39
CA MET A 91 -16.03 41.83 -13.14
C MET A 91 -16.35 41.85 -14.65
N GLY A 92 -17.40 41.15 -15.10
CA GLY A 92 -17.77 41.09 -16.52
C GLY A 92 -19.06 41.82 -16.90
N ILE A 93 -19.85 42.30 -15.93
CA ILE A 93 -21.19 42.86 -16.20
C ILE A 93 -21.16 44.40 -16.41
N ILE A 94 -20.04 45.08 -16.14
CA ILE A 94 -19.93 46.55 -16.25
C ILE A 94 -19.14 46.99 -17.50
N GLN A 95 -19.36 46.39 -18.67
CA GLN A 95 -18.76 46.91 -19.92
C GLN A 95 -19.66 46.73 -21.16
N ILE A 96 -20.99 46.65 -20.99
CA ILE A 96 -21.92 46.65 -22.13
C ILE A 96 -23.05 47.67 -21.90
N ARG A 97 -22.71 48.92 -21.57
CA ARG A 97 -23.63 50.08 -21.71
C ARG A 97 -22.92 51.35 -22.19
N SER A 98 -21.76 51.25 -22.84
CA SER A 98 -21.02 52.41 -23.34
C SER A 98 -20.43 52.17 -24.73
N SER A 99 -21.25 51.74 -25.69
CA SER A 99 -20.97 51.90 -27.13
C SER A 99 -22.21 51.56 -27.96
N SER A 100 -23.03 52.57 -28.26
CA SER A 100 -23.92 52.59 -29.42
C SER A 100 -24.04 54.04 -29.87
N PRO A 101 -23.37 54.44 -30.96
CA PRO A 101 -23.64 55.70 -31.63
C PRO A 101 -24.70 55.46 -32.74
N LEU A 102 -25.73 56.30 -32.73
CA LEU A 102 -26.35 56.85 -33.94
C LEU A 102 -26.57 58.34 -33.69
#